data_AF-A0A9X1U374-F1
#
_entry.id   AF-A0A9X1U374-F1
#
_cell.length_a   1.000
_cell.length_b   1.000
_cell.length_c   1.000
_cell.angle_alpha   90.00
_cell.angle_beta   90.00
_cell.angle_gamma   90.00
#
_symmetry.space_group_name_H-M   'P 1'
#
loop_
_entity.id
_entity.type
_entity.pdbx_description
1 polymer ?
#
loop_
_entity_poly.entity_id
_entity_poly.type
_entity_poly.pdbx_seq_one_letter_code
_entity_poly.pdbx_strand_id
1 'polypeptide(L)'
;MKTSPPGKSSALIAYAPFVGFLIAYFINRDNNHEFATWHIKNMFGLFLLFIVSMVVQTQIDFTAGDALWFISFIFWVYSWVMAFLNQRRGIPYLSEKFQEWFTFLS
;
A
#
# COMPACT_ATOMS: atom_id res chain seq x y z
N MET A 1 7.08 -4.55 25.96
CA MET A 1 6.91 -5.12 24.60
C MET A 1 5.83 -4.32 23.89
N LYS A 2 6.07 -3.79 22.68
CA LYS A 2 4.95 -3.28 21.86
C LYS A 2 4.12 -4.48 21.44
N THR A 3 2.89 -4.58 21.90
CA THR A 3 1.95 -5.62 21.49
C THR A 3 1.73 -5.50 19.97
N SER A 4 1.69 -6.64 19.28
CA SER A 4 1.42 -6.66 17.84
C SER A 4 -0.05 -6.31 17.59
N PRO A 5 -0.37 -5.42 16.63
CA PRO A 5 -1.75 -5.14 16.28
C PRO A 5 -2.40 -6.39 15.66
N PRO A 6 -3.71 -6.62 15.90
CA PRO A 6 -4.48 -7.60 15.16
C PRO A 6 -4.36 -7.38 13.65
N GLY A 7 -4.24 -8.46 12.88
CA GLY A 7 -4.10 -8.37 11.41
C GLY A 7 -2.70 -8.00 10.89
N LYS A 8 -1.66 -7.96 11.75
CA LYS A 8 -0.28 -7.67 11.30
C LYS A 8 0.19 -8.54 10.13
N SER A 9 -0.12 -9.85 10.16
CA SER A 9 0.26 -10.76 9.08
C SER A 9 -0.37 -10.32 7.74
N SER A 10 -1.69 -10.08 7.74
CA SER A 10 -2.40 -9.58 6.55
C SER A 10 -1.85 -8.22 6.07
N ALA A 11 -1.51 -7.32 7.00
CA ALA A 11 -0.89 -6.04 6.65
C ALA A 11 0.48 -6.20 5.95
N LEU A 12 1.29 -7.16 6.38
CA LEU A 12 2.58 -7.47 5.74
C LEU A 12 2.39 -8.17 4.39
N ILE A 13 1.43 -9.11 4.30
CA ILE A 13 1.08 -9.83 3.06
C ILE A 13 0.57 -8.84 2.00
N ALA A 14 -0.14 -7.78 2.41
CA ALA A 14 -0.67 -6.79 1.48
C ALA A 14 0.42 -6.21 0.57
N TYR A 15 1.64 -6.02 1.09
CA TYR A 15 2.76 -5.45 0.33
C TYR A 15 3.47 -6.46 -0.58
N ALA A 16 3.15 -7.76 -0.53
CA ALA A 16 3.66 -8.68 -1.55
C ALA A 16 3.02 -8.34 -2.92
N PRO A 17 3.83 -8.01 -3.96
CA PRO A 17 3.31 -7.44 -5.20
C PRO A 17 2.25 -8.31 -5.89
N PHE A 18 1.28 -7.64 -6.52
CA PHE A 18 0.16 -8.16 -7.32
C PHE A 18 -0.79 -9.13 -6.59
N VAL A 19 -0.26 -10.26 -6.14
CA VAL A 19 -1.06 -11.35 -5.54
C VAL A 19 -1.26 -11.10 -4.04
N GLY A 20 -0.27 -10.54 -3.34
CA GLY A 20 -0.31 -10.35 -1.90
C GLY A 20 -1.41 -9.39 -1.45
N PHE A 21 -1.61 -8.28 -2.18
CA PHE A 21 -2.71 -7.35 -1.92
C PHE A 21 -4.08 -8.04 -1.97
N LEU A 22 -4.36 -8.83 -3.01
CA LEU A 22 -5.64 -9.51 -3.16
C LEU A 22 -5.85 -10.53 -2.03
N ILE A 23 -4.82 -11.33 -1.73
CA ILE A 23 -4.86 -12.29 -0.62
C ILE A 23 -5.14 -11.58 0.71
N ALA A 24 -4.42 -10.50 1.00
CA ALA A 24 -4.59 -9.74 2.24
C ALA A 24 -6.00 -9.14 2.36
N TYR A 25 -6.56 -8.64 1.25
CA TYR A 25 -7.93 -8.13 1.20
C TYR A 25 -8.94 -9.21 1.56
N PHE A 26 -8.89 -10.39 0.92
CA PHE A 26 -9.83 -11.47 1.22
C PHE A 26 -9.67 -12.01 2.64
N ILE A 27 -8.44 -12.19 3.14
CA ILE A 27 -8.21 -12.60 4.54
C ILE A 27 -8.79 -11.58 5.52
N ASN A 28 -8.62 -10.28 5.23
CA ASN A 28 -9.07 -9.25 6.15
C ASN A 28 -10.56 -8.94 6.04
N ARG A 29 -11.22 -9.28 4.93
CA ARG A 29 -12.67 -9.11 4.78
C ARG A 29 -13.46 -9.88 5.84
N ASP A 30 -12.99 -11.07 6.23
CA ASP A 30 -13.64 -11.89 7.26
C ASP A 30 -13.29 -11.42 8.68
N ASN A 31 -12.06 -10.94 8.90
CA ASN A 31 -11.53 -10.61 10.22
C ASN A 31 -11.68 -9.13 10.62
N ASN A 32 -11.84 -8.25 9.63
CA ASN A 32 -12.04 -6.81 9.74
C ASN A 32 -11.03 -6.10 10.68
N HIS A 33 -9.74 -6.41 10.55
CA HIS A 33 -8.71 -5.76 11.36
C HIS A 33 -8.34 -4.39 10.78
N GLU A 34 -8.60 -3.31 11.53
CA GLU A 34 -8.30 -1.93 11.09
C GLU A 34 -6.85 -1.73 10.64
N PHE A 35 -5.89 -2.38 11.31
CA PHE A 35 -4.47 -2.26 10.97
C PHE A 35 -4.18 -2.83 9.58
N ALA A 36 -4.76 -3.99 9.26
CA ALA A 36 -4.63 -4.58 7.93
C ALA A 36 -5.39 -3.76 6.89
N THR A 37 -6.63 -3.34 7.18
CA THR A 37 -7.43 -2.47 6.30
C THR A 37 -6.65 -1.23 5.89
N TRP A 38 -5.99 -0.57 6.85
CA TRP A 38 -5.19 0.63 6.56
C TRP A 38 -4.05 0.37 5.57
N HIS A 39 -3.29 -0.71 5.77
CA HIS A 39 -2.18 -1.09 4.89
C HIS A 39 -2.64 -1.65 3.53
N ILE A 40 -3.79 -2.32 3.47
CA ILE A 40 -4.42 -2.79 2.23
C ILE A 40 -4.82 -1.59 1.36
N LYS A 41 -5.49 -0.59 1.93
CA LYS A 41 -5.83 0.66 1.23
C LYS A 41 -4.58 1.40 0.76
N ASN A 42 -3.56 1.48 1.62
CA ASN A 42 -2.32 2.15 1.28
C ASN A 42 -1.57 1.43 0.13
N MET A 43 -1.54 0.09 0.14
CA MET A 43 -0.97 -0.69 -0.95
C MET A 43 -1.75 -0.52 -2.26
N PHE A 44 -3.08 -0.47 -2.21
CA PHE A 44 -3.89 -0.22 -3.40
C PHE A 44 -3.55 1.13 -4.03
N GLY A 45 -3.38 2.17 -3.22
CA GLY A 45 -2.91 3.47 -3.71
C GLY A 45 -1.51 3.42 -4.34
N LEU A 46 -0.57 2.71 -3.73
CA LEU A 46 0.76 2.46 -4.31
C LEU A 46 0.69 1.72 -5.64
N PHE A 47 -0.20 0.73 -5.78
CA PHE A 47 -0.42 0.02 -7.03
C PHE A 47 -0.90 0.96 -8.15
N LEU A 48 -1.81 1.89 -7.84
CA LEU A 48 -2.21 2.92 -8.79
C LEU A 48 -1.06 3.85 -9.17
N LEU A 49 -0.20 4.24 -8.21
CA LEU A 49 1.00 5.03 -8.51
C LEU A 49 1.96 4.29 -9.44
N PHE A 50 2.15 2.97 -9.24
CA PHE A 50 2.91 2.14 -10.17
C PHE A 50 2.30 2.15 -11.57
N ILE A 51 0.98 1.99 -11.71
CA ILE A 51 0.32 2.08 -13.02
C ILE A 51 0.55 3.46 -13.66
N VAL A 52 0.39 4.54 -12.90
CA VAL A 52 0.64 5.91 -13.39
C VAL A 52 2.09 6.06 -13.88
N SER A 53 3.08 5.52 -13.16
CA SER A 53 4.48 5.58 -13.59
C SER A 53 4.70 4.89 -14.95
N MET A 54 4.07 3.74 -15.19
CA MET A 54 4.15 3.00 -16.46
C MET A 54 3.47 3.76 -17.60
N VAL A 55 2.30 4.37 -17.34
CA VAL A 55 1.61 5.18 -18.35
C VAL A 55 2.45 6.41 -18.71
N VAL A 56 3.02 7.10 -17.73
CA VAL A 56 3.89 8.26 -17.96
C VAL A 56 5.12 7.85 -18.76
N GLN A 57 5.77 6.73 -18.39
CA GLN A 57 6.96 6.22 -19.08
C GLN A 57 6.69 5.93 -20.56
N THR A 58 5.53 5.35 -20.87
CA THR A 58 5.22 4.88 -22.23
C THR A 58 4.54 5.92 -23.10
N GLN A 59 3.74 6.82 -22.53
CA GLN A 59 2.89 7.75 -23.29
C GLN A 59 3.35 9.21 -23.22
N ILE A 60 4.16 9.59 -22.23
CA ILE A 60 4.50 11.00 -21.97
C ILE A 60 6.00 11.21 -22.10
N ASP A 61 6.77 10.65 -21.17
CA ASP A 61 8.24 10.76 -21.15
C ASP A 61 8.83 9.60 -20.35
N PHE A 62 9.81 8.93 -20.96
CA PHE A 62 10.44 7.76 -20.38
C PHE A 62 11.14 8.08 -19.05
N THR A 63 11.88 9.19 -19.00
CA THR A 63 12.69 9.57 -17.83
C THR A 63 11.80 9.96 -16.65
N ALA A 64 10.75 10.73 -16.89
CA ALA A 64 9.77 11.10 -15.88
C ALA A 64 9.03 9.87 -15.34
N GLY A 65 8.67 8.93 -16.22
CA GLY A 65 8.05 7.67 -15.81
C GLY A 65 8.97 6.82 -14.94
N ASP A 66 10.25 6.71 -15.30
CA ASP A 66 11.25 5.98 -14.51
C ASP A 66 11.48 6.61 -13.13
N ALA A 67 11.53 7.94 -13.07
CA ALA A 67 11.60 8.67 -11.80
C ALA A 67 10.37 8.40 -10.91
N LEU A 68 9.16 8.44 -11.48
CA LEU A 68 7.91 8.12 -10.74
C LEU A 68 7.88 6.66 -10.27
N TRP A 69 8.40 5.74 -11.07
CA TRP A 69 8.50 4.33 -10.70
C TRP A 69 9.43 4.15 -9.50
N PHE A 70 10.60 4.80 -9.52
CA PHE A 70 11.57 4.73 -8.42
C PHE A 70 11.04 5.36 -7.13
N ILE A 71 10.36 6.50 -7.22
CA ILE A 71 9.70 7.14 -6.07
C ILE A 71 8.61 6.22 -5.50
N SER A 72 7.79 5.60 -6.35
CA SER A 72 6.75 4.66 -5.93
C SER A 72 7.34 3.44 -5.22
N PHE A 73 8.48 2.94 -5.72
CA PHE A 73 9.23 1.85 -5.09
C PHE A 73 9.75 2.23 -3.70
N ILE A 74 10.34 3.42 -3.53
CA ILE A 74 10.77 3.92 -2.20
C ILE A 74 9.59 3.97 -1.24
N PHE A 75 8.45 4.52 -1.68
CA PHE A 75 7.27 4.62 -0.84
C PHE A 75 6.66 3.26 -0.50
N TRP A 76 6.76 2.29 -1.41
CA TRP A 76 6.36 0.90 -1.15
C TRP A 76 7.23 0.28 -0.05
N VAL A 77 8.56 0.35 -0.16
CA VAL A 77 9.49 -0.14 0.88
C VAL A 77 9.21 0.55 2.22
N TYR A 78 9.11 1.88 2.21
CA TYR A 78 8.82 2.66 3.41
C TYR A 78 7.51 2.19 4.08
N SER A 79 6.43 2.09 3.33
CA SER A 79 5.13 1.67 3.86
C SER A 79 5.14 0.24 4.40
N TRP A 80 5.91 -0.65 3.77
CA TRP A 80 6.08 -2.02 4.25
C TRP A 80 6.89 -2.07 5.55
N VAL A 81 7.93 -1.27 5.68
CA VAL A 81 8.68 -1.08 6.94
C VAL A 81 7.76 -0.54 8.04
N MET A 82 6.89 0.42 7.73
CA MET A 82 5.92 0.92 8.73
C MET A 82 4.96 -0.18 9.21
N ALA A 83 4.50 -1.07 8.32
CA ALA A 83 3.72 -2.24 8.70
C ALA A 83 4.49 -3.18 9.62
N PHE A 84 5.78 -3.43 9.31
CA PHE A 84 6.67 -4.24 10.15
C PHE A 84 6.84 -3.65 11.56
N LEU A 85 6.92 -2.32 11.65
CA LEU A 85 7.03 -1.55 12.88
C LEU A 85 5.68 -1.32 13.62
N ASN A 86 4.60 -1.95 13.16
CA ASN A 86 3.25 -1.83 13.72
C ASN A 86 2.68 -0.39 13.64
N GLN A 87 3.01 0.36 12.58
CA GLN A 87 2.59 1.75 12.42
C GLN A 87 1.72 1.94 11.18
N ARG A 88 0.53 2.53 11.38
CA ARG A 88 -0.34 3.04 10.31
C ARG A 88 0.24 4.33 9.72
N ARG A 89 1.39 4.24 9.06
CA ARG A 89 2.11 5.34 8.43
C ARG A 89 2.59 4.92 7.05
N GLY A 90 2.65 5.88 6.14
CA GLY A 90 2.98 5.65 4.75
C GLY A 90 3.38 6.95 4.08
N ILE A 91 3.03 7.10 2.81
CA ILE A 91 3.29 8.29 2.02
C ILE A 91 2.72 9.52 2.73
N PRO A 92 3.56 10.53 3.05
CA PRO A 92 3.09 11.76 3.70
C PRO A 92 1.94 12.39 2.92
N TYR A 93 0.88 12.79 3.62
CA TYR A 93 -0.39 13.34 3.10
C TYR A 93 -1.23 12.37 2.25
N LEU A 94 -0.61 11.61 1.36
CA LEU A 94 -1.31 10.78 0.38
C LEU A 94 -1.91 9.51 1.01
N SER A 95 -1.23 8.88 1.96
CA SER A 95 -1.78 7.69 2.63
C SER A 95 -3.07 7.96 3.40
N GLU A 96 -3.25 9.16 3.95
CA GLU A 96 -4.51 9.57 4.59
C GLU A 96 -5.62 9.72 3.55
N LYS A 97 -5.31 10.28 2.38
CA LYS A 97 -6.26 10.34 1.24
C LYS A 97 -6.67 8.97 0.75
N PHE A 98 -5.76 8.00 0.74
CA PHE A 98 -6.12 6.62 0.42
C PHE A 98 -7.14 6.02 1.40
N GLN A 99 -7.09 6.40 2.68
CA GLN A 99 -8.09 5.95 3.65
C GLN A 99 -9.48 6.53 3.37
N GLU A 100 -9.52 7.81 2.97
CA GLU A 100 -10.74 8.55 2.60
C GLU A 100 -11.33 8.07 1.27
N TRP A 101 -10.50 7.76 0.27
CA TRP A 101 -10.97 7.42 -1.09
C TRP A 101 -11.37 5.96 -1.24
N PHE A 102 -10.62 5.04 -0.63
CA PHE A 102 -10.82 3.60 -0.85
C PHE A 102 -11.73 2.98 0.20
N THR A 103 -12.90 3.60 0.45
CA THR A 103 -13.87 3.14 1.46
C THR A 103 -14.43 1.75 1.17
N PHE A 104 -14.43 1.33 -0.09
CA PHE A 104 -14.85 -0.02 -0.53
C PHE A 104 -13.88 -1.15 -0.14
N LEU A 105 -12.66 -0.81 0.28
CA LEU A 105 -11.66 -1.75 0.80
C LEU A 105 -11.73 -1.81 2.32
N SER A 106 -12.87 -2.23 2.87
CA SER A 106 -13.10 -2.42 4.31
C SER A 106 -12.77 -3.85 4.73
#